data_AF-A0A401G5C3-F1
#
_entry.id   AF-A0A401G5C3-F1
#
_cell.length_a   1.000
_cell.length_b   1.000
_cell.length_c   1.000
_cell.angle_alpha   90.00
_cell.angle_beta   90.00
_cell.angle_gamma   90.00
#
_symmetry.space_group_name_H-M   'P 1'
#
loop_
_entity.id
_entity.type
_entity.pdbx_description
1 polymer ?
#
loop_
_entity_poly.entity_id
_entity_poly.type
_entity_poly.pdbx_seq_one_letter_code
_entity_poly.pdbx_strand_id
1 'polypeptide(L)'
;MRTEPGPHDVVRIEYDPGRSAHIALIKNRDASVDGRKAWSYILACDGLRAGHVVQSFRQGIPDGLVPGYVDSRNLRGKALEVPEEALQASQSSSTSSLALGMLRALTIKPGNVLPLRLIPTGTIVHNIALDPEGRAILVRSAGAFGQIIAHEDSGRYTQLRLQSGEVRKVLQDCVATIGKVSNPLWKNRNLGKAGRSRWLGRRPHVRGMAMNRCDHPHGGGRGKSKGNKQPRSIWGWLTKGKRTRKPGPKGPKNSNKMVVRERPRGKEKRSN
;
A
#
# COMPACT_ATOMS: atom_id res chain seq x y z
N MET A 1 3.43 10.57 4.94
CA MET A 1 4.30 9.95 3.90
C MET A 1 5.27 11.03 3.44
N ARG A 2 6.48 10.69 2.99
CA ARG A 2 7.59 11.65 2.72
C ARG A 2 7.12 12.95 2.05
N THR A 3 7.08 14.03 2.81
CA THR A 3 6.64 15.37 2.36
C THR A 3 7.80 16.20 1.84
N GLU A 4 8.99 15.99 2.38
CA GLU A 4 10.21 16.68 1.96
C GLU A 4 10.59 16.26 0.53
N PRO A 5 10.73 17.23 -0.39
CA PRO A 5 11.19 16.96 -1.76
C PRO A 5 12.70 16.70 -1.77
N GLY A 6 13.26 16.55 -2.98
CA GLY A 6 14.71 16.45 -3.16
C GLY A 6 15.29 15.04 -2.96
N PRO A 7 16.53 14.82 -3.41
CA PRO A 7 17.21 13.54 -3.33
C PRO A 7 17.63 13.23 -1.89
N HIS A 8 17.43 11.98 -1.47
CA HIS A 8 17.91 11.50 -0.17
C HIS A 8 18.78 10.25 -0.36
N ASP A 9 19.90 10.21 0.35
CA ASP A 9 20.82 9.08 0.34
C ASP A 9 20.38 8.02 1.35
N VAL A 10 20.29 6.77 0.89
CA VAL A 10 20.09 5.62 1.76
C VAL A 10 21.41 5.32 2.46
N VAL A 11 21.45 5.57 3.76
CA VAL A 11 22.66 5.38 4.56
C VAL A 11 22.84 3.92 4.93
N ARG A 12 21.76 3.28 5.41
CA ARG A 12 21.76 1.87 5.79
C ARG A 12 20.35 1.31 5.91
N ILE A 13 20.28 -0.02 5.94
CA ILE A 13 19.04 -0.77 6.13
C ILE A 13 19.10 -1.47 7.49
N GLU A 14 18.05 -1.29 8.27
CA GLU A 14 17.96 -1.78 9.64
C GLU A 14 16.81 -2.76 9.82
N TYR A 15 16.99 -3.64 10.80
CA TYR A 15 15.92 -4.46 11.34
C TYR A 15 15.02 -3.61 12.23
N ASP A 16 13.70 -3.82 12.15
CA ASP A 16 12.75 -3.22 13.09
C ASP A 16 11.91 -4.31 13.78
N PRO A 17 11.88 -4.35 15.12
CA PRO A 17 11.10 -5.33 15.86
C PRO A 17 9.59 -5.10 15.77
N GLY A 18 9.15 -3.86 15.54
CA GLY A 18 7.74 -3.47 15.47
C GLY A 18 7.04 -3.76 14.14
N ARG A 19 7.77 -4.23 13.13
CA ARG A 19 7.22 -4.52 11.80
C ARG A 19 7.88 -5.74 11.17
N SER A 20 7.31 -6.20 10.06
CA SER A 20 7.85 -7.36 9.33
C SER A 20 8.91 -6.95 8.30
N ALA A 21 8.76 -5.76 7.71
CA ALA A 21 9.66 -5.23 6.70
C ALA A 21 10.90 -4.58 7.32
N HIS A 22 11.96 -4.41 6.52
CA HIS A 22 13.10 -3.59 6.93
C HIS A 22 12.79 -2.10 6.78
N ILE A 23 13.55 -1.27 7.49
CA ILE A 23 13.55 0.17 7.31
C ILE A 23 14.88 0.63 6.76
N ALA A 24 14.84 1.70 5.98
CA ALA A 24 16.03 2.39 5.52
C ALA A 24 16.14 3.72 6.28
N LEU A 25 17.32 3.98 6.83
CA LEU A 25 17.68 5.32 7.27
C LEU A 25 18.13 6.10 6.04
N ILE A 26 17.49 7.24 5.80
CA ILE A 26 17.83 8.14 4.71
C ILE A 26 18.29 9.49 5.24
N LYS A 27 19.21 10.12 4.52
CA LYS A 27 19.71 11.48 4.79
C LYS A 27 19.32 12.39 3.62
N ASN A 28 18.70 13.53 3.89
CA ASN A 28 18.46 14.56 2.90
C ASN A 28 19.80 15.15 2.45
N ARG A 29 19.99 15.33 1.13
CA ARG A 29 21.19 15.96 0.57
C ARG A 29 21.20 17.48 0.69
N ASP A 30 20.03 18.10 0.90
CA ASP A 30 19.93 19.55 1.02
C ASP A 30 20.67 20.04 2.27
N ALA A 31 21.74 20.80 2.07
CA ALA A 31 22.60 21.31 3.13
C ALA A 31 21.92 22.36 4.03
N SER A 32 20.76 22.91 3.60
CA SER A 32 19.97 23.83 4.41
C SER A 32 19.15 23.15 5.51
N VAL A 33 18.95 21.84 5.40
CA VAL A 33 18.17 21.06 6.36
C VAL A 33 19.12 20.48 7.41
N ASP A 34 19.32 21.23 8.50
CA ASP A 34 20.26 20.83 9.54
C ASP A 34 19.67 19.92 10.64
N GLY A 35 20.57 19.17 11.26
CA GLY A 35 20.31 18.37 12.47
C GLY A 35 19.38 17.18 12.22
N ARG A 36 18.45 16.93 13.14
CA ARG A 36 17.58 15.73 13.12
C ARG A 36 16.61 15.71 11.94
N LYS A 37 16.28 16.86 11.35
CA LYS A 37 15.36 16.96 10.20
C LYS A 37 15.98 16.39 8.92
N ALA A 38 17.31 16.41 8.80
CA ALA A 38 18.02 15.79 7.69
C ALA A 38 17.82 14.28 7.62
N TRP A 39 17.47 13.64 8.74
CA TRP A 39 17.44 12.19 8.87
C TRP A 39 16.00 11.71 9.00
N SER A 40 15.64 10.70 8.23
CA SER A 40 14.33 10.07 8.37
C SER A 40 14.38 8.57 8.11
N TYR A 41 13.42 7.85 8.68
CA TYR A 41 13.21 6.45 8.39
C TYR A 41 12.10 6.27 7.37
N ILE A 42 12.34 5.37 6.42
CA ILE A 42 11.36 4.94 5.44
C ILE A 42 11.24 3.42 5.45
N LEU A 43 10.11 2.92 4.94
CA LEU A 43 10.01 1.50 4.65
C LEU A 43 10.98 1.15 3.52
N ALA A 44 11.85 0.17 3.74
CA ALA A 44 12.78 -0.24 2.70
C ALA A 44 12.04 -0.96 1.57
N CYS A 45 12.34 -0.57 0.33
CA CYS A 45 11.91 -1.29 -0.85
C CYS A 45 12.74 -2.57 -1.03
N ASP A 46 12.17 -3.57 -1.69
CA ASP A 46 12.93 -4.74 -2.14
C ASP A 46 14.06 -4.30 -3.09
N GLY A 47 15.24 -4.88 -2.91
CA GLY A 47 16.45 -4.49 -3.65
C GLY A 47 17.12 -3.17 -3.22
N LEU A 48 16.52 -2.36 -2.33
CA LEU A 48 17.18 -1.15 -1.83
C LEU A 48 18.47 -1.50 -1.07
N ARG A 49 19.52 -0.68 -1.18
CA ARG A 49 20.80 -0.86 -0.48
C ARG A 49 21.36 0.49 -0.03
N ALA A 50 22.34 0.45 0.88
CA ALA A 50 23.12 1.64 1.24
C ALA A 50 23.81 2.22 -0.01
N GLY A 51 23.88 3.55 -0.09
CA GLY A 51 24.40 4.28 -1.24
C GLY A 51 23.38 4.56 -2.35
N HIS A 52 22.21 3.91 -2.35
CA HIS A 52 21.15 4.25 -3.30
C HIS A 52 20.55 5.63 -2.98
N VAL A 53 20.04 6.32 -4.01
CA VAL A 53 19.37 7.62 -3.87
C VAL A 53 17.88 7.44 -4.10
N VAL A 54 17.06 8.01 -3.23
CA VAL A 54 15.59 7.97 -3.31
C VAL A 54 14.99 9.36 -3.15
N GLN A 55 13.99 9.68 -3.96
CA GLN A 55 13.36 11.00 -4.01
C GLN A 55 11.85 10.93 -3.75
N SER A 56 11.30 12.00 -3.20
CA SER A 56 9.85 12.20 -3.09
C SER A 56 9.39 13.29 -4.05
N PHE A 57 8.49 12.93 -4.97
CA PHE A 57 7.78 13.85 -5.86
C PHE A 57 6.38 14.18 -5.32
N ARG A 58 6.22 14.08 -3.99
CA ARG A 58 4.96 14.37 -3.31
C ARG A 58 4.60 15.86 -3.34
N GLN A 59 5.55 16.77 -3.53
CA GLN A 59 5.26 18.20 -3.69
C GLN A 59 5.10 18.64 -5.15
N GLY A 60 5.46 17.77 -6.08
CA GLY A 60 5.47 18.04 -7.50
C GLY A 60 6.79 17.61 -8.09
N ILE A 61 6.93 17.83 -9.39
CA ILE A 61 8.18 17.63 -10.10
C ILE A 61 8.97 18.94 -10.03
N PRO A 62 10.24 18.92 -9.62
CA PRO A 62 11.05 20.13 -9.56
C PRO A 62 11.27 20.72 -10.96
N ASP A 63 11.27 22.05 -11.03
CA ASP A 63 11.49 22.79 -12.27
C ASP A 63 12.87 22.44 -12.87
N GLY A 64 12.91 22.21 -14.18
CA GLY A 64 14.13 21.84 -14.90
C GLY A 64 14.51 20.36 -14.83
N LEU A 65 13.78 19.49 -14.12
CA LEU A 65 14.06 18.04 -14.11
C LEU A 65 13.87 17.42 -15.50
N VAL A 66 12.84 17.85 -16.23
CA VAL A 66 12.55 17.43 -17.60
C VAL A 66 12.22 18.67 -18.41
N PRO A 67 12.96 18.97 -19.49
CA PRO A 67 12.64 20.08 -20.37
C PRO A 67 11.21 19.97 -20.93
N GLY A 68 10.44 21.05 -20.85
CA GLY A 68 9.08 21.11 -21.42
C GLY A 68 7.99 20.36 -20.65
N TYR A 69 8.30 19.75 -19.49
CA TYR A 69 7.28 19.16 -18.62
C TYR A 69 6.80 20.18 -17.58
N VAL A 70 5.51 20.52 -17.60
CA VAL A 70 4.86 21.35 -16.57
C VAL A 70 3.93 20.47 -15.74
N ASP A 71 4.14 20.44 -14.43
CA ASP A 71 3.32 19.61 -13.55
C ASP A 71 1.90 20.19 -13.39
N SER A 72 0.88 19.37 -13.62
CA SER A 72 -0.54 19.75 -13.55
C SER A 72 -1.04 20.06 -12.14
N ARG A 73 -0.17 20.05 -11.12
CA ARG A 73 -0.50 20.49 -9.75
C ARG A 73 -1.05 21.90 -9.69
N ASN A 74 -0.54 22.80 -10.53
CA ASN A 74 -1.01 24.18 -10.61
C ASN A 74 -2.41 24.30 -11.26
N LEU A 75 -2.97 23.21 -11.80
CA LEU A 75 -4.32 23.15 -12.37
C LEU A 75 -5.38 22.63 -11.37
N ARG A 76 -5.01 22.32 -10.12
CA ARG A 76 -5.97 21.96 -9.07
C ARG A 76 -6.92 23.14 -8.82
N GLY A 77 -8.22 22.89 -8.99
CA GLY A 77 -9.28 23.91 -8.88
C GLY A 77 -9.79 24.43 -10.22
N LYS A 78 -8.93 24.47 -11.26
CA LYS A 78 -9.31 24.94 -12.60
C LYS A 78 -9.83 23.85 -13.53
N ALA A 79 -9.62 22.57 -13.24
CA ALA A 79 -10.12 21.49 -14.10
C ALA A 79 -11.66 21.44 -14.24
N LEU A 80 -12.41 22.12 -13.36
CA LEU A 80 -13.87 22.32 -13.48
C LEU A 80 -14.26 23.62 -14.22
N GLU A 81 -13.29 24.51 -14.48
CA GLU A 81 -13.47 25.80 -15.15
C GLU A 81 -12.83 25.87 -16.54
N VAL A 82 -11.98 24.89 -16.89
CA VAL A 82 -11.34 24.81 -18.20
C VAL A 82 -12.37 24.30 -19.21
N PRO A 83 -12.74 25.09 -20.24
CA PRO A 83 -13.67 24.66 -21.28
C PRO A 83 -13.21 23.36 -21.95
N GLU A 84 -14.14 22.47 -22.30
CA GLU A 84 -13.82 21.18 -22.95
C GLU A 84 -12.95 21.33 -24.21
N GLU A 85 -13.03 22.48 -24.88
CA GLU A 85 -12.22 22.84 -26.05
C GLU A 85 -10.72 23.00 -25.75
N ALA A 86 -10.34 23.46 -24.55
CA ALA A 86 -8.93 23.59 -24.14
C ALA A 86 -8.31 22.23 -23.73
N LEU A 87 -9.14 21.26 -23.31
CA LEU A 87 -8.73 19.88 -23.07
C LEU A 87 -8.41 19.16 -24.40
N GLN A 88 -9.18 19.42 -25.44
CA GLN A 88 -8.97 18.85 -26.78
C GLN A 88 -7.72 19.44 -27.48
N ALA A 89 -7.41 20.72 -27.27
CA ALA A 89 -6.19 21.34 -27.80
C ALA A 89 -4.87 20.82 -27.18
N SER A 90 -4.94 20.16 -26.02
CA SER A 90 -3.77 19.59 -25.34
C SER A 90 -3.37 18.18 -25.84
N GLN A 91 -4.13 17.60 -26.76
CA GLN A 91 -3.95 16.22 -27.22
C GLN A 91 -2.99 16.04 -28.41
N SER A 92 -2.36 17.11 -28.91
CA SER A 92 -1.51 17.04 -30.12
C SER A 92 -0.16 17.76 -29.98
N SER A 93 0.72 17.25 -29.11
CA SER A 93 2.16 17.47 -29.32
C SER A 93 2.97 16.22 -28.99
N SER A 94 3.71 15.71 -29.98
CA SER A 94 4.73 14.67 -29.80
C SER A 94 5.73 15.01 -28.69
N THR A 95 5.95 16.30 -28.44
CA THR A 95 6.81 16.82 -27.38
C THR A 95 6.30 16.49 -25.97
N SER A 96 4.98 16.54 -25.72
CA SER A 96 4.43 16.27 -24.38
C SER A 96 4.49 14.79 -24.00
N SER A 97 4.29 13.90 -24.98
CA SER A 97 4.40 12.45 -24.79
C SER A 97 5.85 12.02 -24.56
N LEU A 98 6.81 12.62 -25.28
CA LEU A 98 8.24 12.44 -25.04
C LEU A 98 8.65 12.93 -23.65
N ALA A 99 8.22 14.13 -23.24
CA ALA A 99 8.50 14.67 -21.91
C ALA A 99 7.96 13.75 -20.79
N LEU A 100 6.74 13.23 -20.93
CA LEU A 100 6.17 12.27 -19.98
C LEU A 100 6.96 10.94 -19.96
N GLY A 101 7.44 10.47 -21.11
CA GLY A 101 8.29 9.30 -21.22
C GLY A 101 9.64 9.47 -20.51
N MET A 102 10.31 10.59 -20.74
CA MET A 102 11.57 10.95 -20.08
C MET A 102 11.39 11.08 -18.56
N LEU A 103 10.29 11.71 -18.15
CA LEU A 103 9.93 11.83 -16.74
C LEU A 103 9.78 10.46 -16.09
N ARG A 104 9.06 9.54 -16.73
CA ARG A 104 8.87 8.18 -16.22
C ARG A 104 10.20 7.44 -16.11
N ALA A 105 11.08 7.54 -17.11
CA ALA A 105 12.40 6.91 -17.06
C ALA A 105 13.25 7.40 -15.87
N LEU A 106 13.19 8.69 -15.56
CA LEU A 106 13.96 9.27 -14.44
C LEU A 106 13.34 8.96 -13.07
N THR A 107 12.02 9.02 -12.97
CA THR A 107 11.29 9.00 -11.69
C THR A 107 10.81 7.61 -11.28
N ILE A 108 10.53 6.70 -12.22
CA ILE A 108 10.06 5.33 -11.95
C ILE A 108 11.24 4.44 -11.53
N LYS A 109 11.75 4.71 -10.33
CA LYS A 109 12.82 3.94 -9.67
C LYS A 109 12.31 3.39 -8.34
N PRO A 110 12.67 2.14 -7.96
CA PRO A 110 12.25 1.57 -6.68
C PRO A 110 12.66 2.45 -5.49
N GLY A 111 11.72 2.69 -4.57
CA GLY A 111 11.93 3.56 -3.42
C GLY A 111 11.53 5.03 -3.61
N ASN A 112 11.34 5.49 -4.84
CA ASN A 112 10.80 6.83 -5.11
C ASN A 112 9.30 6.89 -4.76
N VAL A 113 8.86 8.07 -4.32
CA VAL A 113 7.46 8.36 -3.99
C VAL A 113 6.87 9.28 -5.06
N LEU A 114 5.75 8.87 -5.65
CA LEU A 114 5.03 9.67 -6.64
C LEU A 114 3.51 9.66 -6.35
N PRO A 115 2.80 10.74 -6.74
CA PRO A 115 1.35 10.70 -6.95
C PRO A 115 0.95 9.63 -7.98
N LEU A 116 -0.18 8.96 -7.76
CA LEU A 116 -0.66 7.88 -8.63
C LEU A 116 -0.87 8.32 -10.08
N ARG A 117 -1.27 9.57 -10.34
CA ARG A 117 -1.41 10.13 -11.70
C ARG A 117 -0.13 10.06 -12.56
N LEU A 118 1.05 10.09 -11.92
CA LEU A 118 2.34 10.11 -12.63
C LEU A 118 2.88 8.71 -12.91
N ILE A 119 2.40 7.72 -12.17
CA ILE A 119 2.91 6.35 -12.24
C ILE A 119 2.17 5.61 -13.36
N PRO A 120 2.86 4.99 -14.34
CA PRO A 120 2.19 4.27 -15.41
C PRO A 120 1.42 3.03 -14.91
N THR A 121 0.45 2.60 -15.71
CA THR A 121 -0.29 1.34 -15.47
C THR A 121 0.66 0.14 -15.53
N GLY A 122 0.28 -0.95 -14.85
CA GLY A 122 1.09 -2.17 -14.74
C GLY A 122 2.22 -2.10 -13.71
N THR A 123 2.63 -0.91 -13.29
CA THR A 123 3.69 -0.73 -12.28
C THR A 123 3.33 -1.31 -10.92
N ILE A 124 4.37 -1.77 -10.24
CA ILE A 124 4.27 -2.34 -8.89
C ILE A 124 4.57 -1.24 -7.88
N VAL A 125 3.69 -1.08 -6.91
CA VAL A 125 3.76 -0.04 -5.88
C VAL A 125 3.48 -0.58 -4.49
N HIS A 126 3.96 0.11 -3.46
CA HIS A 126 3.68 -0.15 -2.05
C HIS A 126 3.49 1.17 -1.30
N ASN A 127 3.16 1.12 0.00
CA ASN A 127 2.90 2.32 0.81
C ASN A 127 1.86 3.26 0.17
N ILE A 128 0.68 2.74 -0.15
CA ILE A 128 -0.38 3.51 -0.80
C ILE A 128 -1.15 4.33 0.24
N ALA A 129 -1.30 5.63 -0.01
CA ALA A 129 -2.17 6.53 0.76
C ALA A 129 -3.63 6.46 0.28
N LEU A 130 -4.57 6.67 1.20
CA LEU A 130 -6.00 6.75 0.88
C LEU A 130 -6.47 8.19 0.64
N ASP A 131 -5.77 9.15 1.24
CA ASP A 131 -6.03 10.58 1.12
C ASP A 131 -4.78 11.28 0.55
N PRO A 132 -4.93 12.33 -0.27
CA PRO A 132 -3.79 13.04 -0.90
C PRO A 132 -2.77 13.59 0.10
N GLU A 133 -3.26 14.16 1.21
CA GLU A 133 -2.46 14.73 2.29
C GLU A 133 -2.14 13.72 3.41
N GLY A 134 -2.84 12.58 3.40
CA GLY A 134 -2.70 11.52 4.38
C GLY A 134 -1.35 10.78 4.34
N ARG A 135 -1.21 9.84 5.27
CA ARG A 135 -0.09 8.90 5.31
C ARG A 135 -0.40 7.62 4.51
N ALA A 136 0.65 6.88 4.15
CA ALA A 136 0.51 5.56 3.60
C ALA A 136 -0.11 4.60 4.62
N ILE A 137 -1.21 3.95 4.23
CA ILE A 137 -1.96 3.01 5.07
C ILE A 137 -1.90 1.60 4.48
N LEU A 138 -2.00 1.48 3.16
CA LEU A 138 -2.10 0.19 2.48
C LEU A 138 -0.72 -0.33 2.05
N VAL A 139 -0.61 -1.67 1.99
CA VAL A 139 0.55 -2.38 1.41
C VAL A 139 1.89 -1.97 2.07
N ARG A 140 2.04 -2.27 3.36
CA ARG A 140 3.25 -1.94 4.14
C ARG A 140 3.96 -3.14 4.79
N SER A 141 3.36 -4.32 4.69
CA SER A 141 3.92 -5.54 5.28
C SER A 141 5.03 -6.11 4.39
N ALA A 142 5.95 -6.86 4.99
CA ALA A 142 7.06 -7.50 4.28
C ALA A 142 6.62 -8.24 3.01
N GLY A 143 7.31 -7.99 1.89
CA GLY A 143 7.01 -8.60 0.59
C GLY A 143 5.66 -8.24 -0.04
N ALA A 144 4.86 -7.36 0.59
CA ALA A 144 3.58 -6.95 0.03
C ALA A 144 3.79 -5.98 -1.13
N PHE A 145 2.88 -6.04 -2.10
CA PHE A 145 2.82 -5.07 -3.18
C PHE A 145 1.38 -4.86 -3.66
N GLY A 146 1.17 -3.81 -4.41
CA GLY A 146 -0.01 -3.55 -5.22
C GLY A 146 0.40 -3.27 -6.65
N GLN A 147 -0.57 -3.28 -7.55
CA GLN A 147 -0.34 -3.00 -8.96
C GLN A 147 -1.36 -1.98 -9.46
N ILE A 148 -0.89 -1.01 -10.25
CA ILE A 148 -1.77 -0.09 -10.94
C ILE A 148 -2.41 -0.83 -12.11
N ILE A 149 -3.74 -0.91 -12.14
CA ILE A 149 -4.46 -1.57 -13.25
C ILE A 149 -4.75 -0.55 -14.33
N ALA A 150 -5.43 0.52 -13.96
CA ALA A 150 -5.91 1.54 -14.88
C ALA A 150 -6.04 2.87 -14.16
N HIS A 151 -5.81 3.96 -14.89
CA HIS A 151 -6.29 5.28 -14.52
C HIS A 151 -7.68 5.46 -15.13
N GLU A 152 -8.60 6.06 -14.39
CA GLU A 152 -9.93 6.38 -14.92
C GLU A 152 -9.82 7.62 -15.82
N ASP A 153 -10.52 7.60 -16.96
CA ASP A 153 -10.48 8.69 -17.95
C ASP A 153 -11.02 10.01 -17.38
N SER A 154 -11.91 9.93 -16.39
CA SER A 154 -12.42 11.07 -15.62
C SER A 154 -11.35 11.80 -14.79
N GLY A 155 -10.11 11.28 -14.73
CA GLY A 155 -8.99 11.91 -14.02
C GLY A 155 -9.07 11.87 -12.49
N ARG A 156 -10.19 11.42 -11.91
CA ARG A 156 -10.39 11.48 -10.46
C ARG A 156 -9.81 10.29 -9.70
N TYR A 157 -9.94 9.09 -10.26
CA TYR A 157 -9.54 7.84 -9.60
C TYR A 157 -8.53 7.03 -10.40
N THR A 158 -7.74 6.24 -9.69
CA THR A 158 -6.88 5.17 -10.19
C THR A 158 -7.33 3.86 -9.57
N GLN A 159 -7.41 2.81 -10.38
CA GLN A 159 -7.73 1.47 -9.94
C GLN A 159 -6.44 0.73 -9.54
N LEU A 160 -6.39 0.32 -8.27
CA LEU A 160 -5.27 -0.42 -7.71
C LEU A 160 -5.70 -1.85 -7.35
N ARG A 161 -4.92 -2.83 -7.81
CA ARG A 161 -4.96 -4.20 -7.29
C ARG A 161 -4.15 -4.26 -6.01
N LEU A 162 -4.80 -4.56 -4.90
CA LEU A 162 -4.14 -4.74 -3.60
C LEU A 162 -3.58 -6.17 -3.45
N GLN A 163 -2.70 -6.37 -2.46
CA GLN A 163 -2.14 -7.69 -2.13
C GLN A 163 -3.21 -8.76 -1.81
N SER A 164 -4.43 -8.35 -1.42
CA SER A 164 -5.56 -9.25 -1.20
C SER A 164 -6.19 -9.79 -2.49
N GLY A 165 -5.84 -9.22 -3.65
CA GLY A 165 -6.50 -9.44 -4.94
C GLY A 165 -7.71 -8.52 -5.19
N GLU A 166 -8.14 -7.73 -4.19
CA GLU A 166 -9.18 -6.72 -4.34
C GLU A 166 -8.72 -5.61 -5.28
N VAL A 167 -9.62 -5.15 -6.16
CA VAL A 167 -9.41 -3.97 -7.01
C VAL A 167 -10.22 -2.82 -6.44
N ARG A 168 -9.53 -1.72 -6.12
CA ARG A 168 -10.11 -0.57 -5.43
C ARG A 168 -9.76 0.73 -6.14
N LYS A 169 -10.71 1.66 -6.20
CA LYS A 169 -10.50 3.06 -6.60
C LYS A 169 -9.79 3.84 -5.49
N VAL A 170 -8.75 4.57 -5.85
CA VAL A 170 -8.02 5.52 -5.00
C VAL A 170 -7.88 6.82 -5.77
N LEU A 171 -7.90 7.98 -5.10
CA LEU A 171 -7.74 9.27 -5.79
C LEU A 171 -6.39 9.34 -6.51
N GLN A 172 -6.33 9.89 -7.72
CA GLN A 172 -5.07 9.95 -8.48
C GLN A 172 -4.00 10.83 -7.81
N ASP A 173 -4.43 11.76 -6.97
CA ASP A 173 -3.58 12.64 -6.16
C ASP A 173 -2.95 11.95 -4.94
N CYS A 174 -3.44 10.77 -4.56
CA CYS A 174 -2.81 9.99 -3.51
C CYS A 174 -1.42 9.54 -3.95
N VAL A 175 -0.56 9.33 -2.97
CA VAL A 175 0.83 8.94 -3.19
C VAL A 175 1.05 7.45 -2.96
N ALA A 176 2.03 6.90 -3.67
CA ALA A 176 2.55 5.55 -3.48
C ALA A 176 4.07 5.53 -3.68
N THR A 177 4.74 4.53 -3.09
CA THR A 177 6.16 4.26 -3.30
C THR A 177 6.30 3.19 -4.38
N ILE A 178 7.25 3.38 -5.30
CA ILE A 178 7.50 2.43 -6.39
C ILE A 178 8.25 1.21 -5.86
N GLY A 179 7.86 0.03 -6.35
CA GLY A 179 8.46 -1.26 -6.02
C GLY A 179 7.66 -2.06 -4.99
N LYS A 180 8.26 -3.15 -4.50
CA LYS A 180 7.70 -4.06 -3.50
C LYS A 180 8.29 -3.76 -2.12
N VAL A 181 7.58 -4.08 -1.05
CA VAL A 181 8.15 -3.97 0.30
C VAL A 181 9.28 -4.98 0.50
N SER A 182 10.35 -4.58 1.18
CA SER A 182 11.48 -5.46 1.55
C SER A 182 11.08 -6.71 2.35
N ASN A 183 12.05 -7.61 2.52
CA ASN A 183 11.93 -8.87 3.27
C ASN A 183 10.86 -9.85 2.72
N PRO A 184 10.88 -10.20 1.42
CA PRO A 184 9.87 -11.08 0.84
C PRO A 184 9.86 -12.49 1.45
N LEU A 185 11.01 -12.94 1.98
CA LEU A 185 11.17 -14.25 2.61
C LEU A 185 10.67 -14.31 4.06
N TRP A 186 10.19 -13.19 4.64
CA TRP A 186 9.64 -13.15 6.00
C TRP A 186 8.57 -14.21 6.25
N LYS A 187 7.76 -14.52 5.23
CA LYS A 187 6.68 -15.51 5.30
C LYS A 187 7.18 -16.96 5.45
N ASN A 188 8.43 -17.24 5.08
CA ASN A 188 9.02 -18.58 5.10
C ASN A 188 9.70 -18.91 6.44
N ARG A 189 9.77 -17.95 7.38
CA ARG A 189 10.48 -18.17 8.65
C ARG A 189 9.76 -19.20 9.53
N ASN A 190 10.54 -20.07 10.17
CA ASN A 190 10.06 -20.98 11.21
C ASN A 190 10.55 -20.50 12.59
N LEU A 191 9.65 -20.45 13.58
CA LEU A 191 10.01 -20.05 14.94
C LEU A 191 10.75 -21.16 15.70
N GLY A 192 10.58 -22.43 15.34
CA GLY A 192 11.29 -23.59 15.89
C GLY A 192 10.91 -23.98 17.33
N LYS A 193 10.60 -23.02 18.21
CA LYS A 193 10.21 -23.28 19.61
C LYS A 193 9.11 -22.34 20.11
N ALA A 194 8.30 -22.81 21.06
CA ALA A 194 7.24 -22.03 21.69
C ALA A 194 7.75 -20.75 22.38
N GLY A 195 8.92 -20.82 23.02
CA GLY A 195 9.56 -19.67 23.68
C GLY A 195 9.83 -18.48 22.76
N ARG A 196 10.15 -18.73 21.48
CA ARG A 196 10.34 -17.65 20.50
C ARG A 196 9.04 -16.90 20.20
N SER A 197 7.89 -17.58 20.26
CA SER A 197 6.58 -16.93 20.17
C SER A 197 6.33 -16.00 21.37
N ARG A 198 6.78 -16.40 22.57
CA ARG A 198 6.69 -15.59 23.78
C ARG A 198 7.56 -14.33 23.69
N TRP A 199 8.77 -14.44 23.16
CA TRP A 199 9.65 -13.28 22.91
C TRP A 199 9.03 -12.25 21.95
N LEU A 200 8.21 -12.72 21.00
CA LEU A 200 7.43 -11.86 20.10
C LEU A 200 6.14 -11.30 20.74
N GLY A 201 5.96 -11.42 22.06
CA GLY A 201 4.79 -10.92 22.78
C GLY A 201 3.50 -11.73 22.57
N ARG A 202 3.58 -12.93 21.99
CA ARG A 202 2.39 -13.76 21.71
C ARG A 202 2.18 -14.81 22.78
N ARG A 203 1.03 -14.76 23.46
CA ARG A 203 0.63 -15.72 24.51
C ARG A 203 0.03 -16.99 23.89
N PRO A 204 0.00 -18.13 24.61
CA PRO A 204 -0.71 -19.33 24.19
C PRO A 204 -2.21 -19.05 23.96
N HIS A 205 -2.78 -19.63 22.91
CA HIS A 205 -4.23 -19.58 22.64
C HIS A 205 -4.85 -20.94 22.91
N VAL A 206 -5.80 -20.99 23.84
CA VAL A 206 -6.55 -22.21 24.18
C VAL A 206 -7.69 -22.42 23.17
N ARG A 207 -7.82 -23.65 22.65
CA ARG A 207 -8.89 -23.99 21.70
C ARG A 207 -10.23 -24.11 22.44
N GLY A 208 -11.32 -23.64 21.84
CA GLY A 208 -12.65 -23.72 22.44
C GLY A 208 -13.14 -25.13 22.78
N MET A 209 -12.68 -26.17 22.05
CA MET A 209 -12.98 -27.57 22.35
C MET A 209 -12.32 -28.09 23.64
N ALA A 210 -11.31 -27.38 24.14
CA ALA A 210 -10.61 -27.74 25.38
C ALA A 210 -11.19 -27.03 26.61
N MET A 211 -12.25 -26.24 26.43
CA MET A 211 -12.89 -25.43 27.47
C MET A 211 -14.20 -26.08 27.94
N ASN A 212 -14.78 -25.55 29.01
CA ASN A 212 -16.12 -25.94 29.46
C ASN A 212 -17.20 -25.28 28.60
N ARG A 213 -18.44 -25.78 28.69
CA ARG A 213 -19.59 -25.27 27.94
C ARG A 213 -19.93 -23.82 28.27
N CYS A 214 -19.66 -23.39 29.51
CA CYS A 214 -19.83 -22.00 29.95
C CYS A 214 -18.84 -21.03 29.28
N ASP A 215 -17.62 -21.50 29.01
CA ASP A 215 -16.54 -20.63 28.53
C ASP A 215 -16.54 -20.50 27.01
N HIS A 216 -16.89 -21.56 26.29
CA HIS A 216 -16.91 -21.54 24.82
C HIS A 216 -18.08 -22.33 24.26
N PRO A 217 -18.69 -21.88 23.15
CA PRO A 217 -19.74 -22.64 22.47
C PRO A 217 -19.34 -24.06 22.06
N HIS A 218 -18.04 -24.36 21.95
CA HIS A 218 -17.51 -25.68 21.56
C HIS A 218 -17.07 -26.52 22.75
N GLY A 219 -17.18 -26.00 23.97
CA GLY A 219 -16.73 -26.68 25.17
C GLY A 219 -17.73 -27.70 25.71
N GLY A 220 -17.24 -28.56 26.59
CA GLY A 220 -18.00 -29.65 27.22
C GLY A 220 -18.12 -30.93 26.37
N GLY A 221 -18.94 -31.86 26.86
CA GLY A 221 -19.05 -33.23 26.33
C GLY A 221 -17.99 -34.18 26.92
N ARG A 222 -18.24 -35.49 26.82
CA ARG A 222 -17.27 -36.52 27.22
C ARG A 222 -16.28 -36.75 26.06
N GLY A 223 -14.98 -36.78 26.36
CA GLY A 223 -13.94 -36.93 25.36
C GLY A 223 -13.81 -35.73 24.40
N LYS A 224 -13.08 -35.90 23.29
CA LYS A 224 -12.87 -34.85 22.30
C LYS A 224 -14.06 -34.78 21.34
N SER A 225 -15.00 -33.86 21.57
CA SER A 225 -16.16 -33.65 20.72
C SER A 225 -16.25 -32.23 20.18
N LYS A 226 -16.81 -32.07 18.98
CA LYS A 226 -17.16 -30.75 18.40
C LYS A 226 -18.58 -30.29 18.80
N GLY A 227 -19.30 -31.10 19.58
CA GLY A 227 -20.64 -30.79 20.09
C GLY A 227 -21.69 -30.54 19.00
N ASN A 228 -21.50 -31.09 17.79
CA ASN A 228 -22.31 -30.86 16.58
C ASN A 228 -22.62 -29.37 16.31
N LYS A 229 -21.68 -28.48 16.62
CA LYS A 229 -21.84 -27.03 16.42
C LYS A 229 -20.99 -26.53 15.27
N GLN A 230 -21.55 -25.61 14.51
CA GLN A 230 -20.80 -24.87 13.49
C GLN A 230 -19.62 -24.11 14.14
N PRO A 231 -18.48 -23.95 13.44
CA PRO A 231 -17.35 -23.19 13.95
C PRO A 231 -17.72 -21.73 14.26
N ARG A 232 -17.53 -21.30 15.51
CA ARG A 232 -17.93 -20.01 16.06
C ARG A 232 -16.86 -19.45 16.99
N SER A 233 -16.88 -18.14 17.20
CA SER A 233 -16.10 -17.45 18.23
C SER A 233 -16.68 -17.74 19.61
N ILE A 234 -15.97 -17.28 20.65
CA ILE A 234 -16.44 -17.37 22.04
C ILE A 234 -17.80 -16.69 22.24
N TRP A 235 -18.06 -15.60 21.51
CA TRP A 235 -19.34 -14.87 21.51
C TRP A 235 -20.37 -15.39 20.49
N GLY A 236 -20.14 -16.55 19.87
CA GLY A 236 -21.11 -17.19 18.97
C GLY A 236 -21.11 -16.71 17.52
N TRP A 237 -20.21 -15.81 17.10
CA TRP A 237 -20.11 -15.41 15.69
C TRP A 237 -19.49 -16.51 14.83
N LEU A 238 -20.07 -16.84 13.68
CA LEU A 238 -19.55 -17.86 12.76
C LEU A 238 -18.13 -17.49 12.26
N THR A 239 -17.18 -18.43 12.36
CA THR A 239 -15.76 -18.20 11.99
C THR A 239 -15.38 -18.70 10.59
N LYS A 240 -16.23 -19.52 9.97
CA LYS A 240 -16.03 -20.01 8.59
C LYS A 240 -17.07 -19.42 7.65
N GLY A 241 -16.62 -18.84 6.54
CA GLY A 241 -17.46 -18.37 5.42
C GLY A 241 -18.24 -17.07 5.66
N LYS A 242 -18.77 -16.84 6.87
CA LYS A 242 -19.60 -15.66 7.17
C LYS A 242 -18.81 -14.36 6.98
N ARG A 243 -19.39 -13.43 6.20
CA ARG A 243 -18.85 -12.08 6.01
C ARG A 243 -19.18 -11.23 7.24
N THR A 244 -18.17 -10.65 7.89
CA THR A 244 -18.36 -9.65 8.96
C THR A 244 -18.64 -8.25 8.39
N ARG A 245 -18.19 -7.97 7.16
CA ARG A 245 -18.50 -6.76 6.40
C ARG A 245 -18.78 -7.15 4.95
N LYS A 246 -19.87 -6.64 4.38
CA LYS A 246 -20.14 -6.69 2.93
C LYS A 246 -19.48 -5.46 2.28
N PRO A 247 -18.55 -5.63 1.31
CA PRO A 247 -17.98 -4.50 0.56
C PRO A 247 -18.94 -4.02 -0.54
N GLY A 248 -18.61 -2.89 -1.17
CA GLY A 248 -19.33 -2.36 -2.34
C GLY A 248 -20.46 -1.38 -2.00
N PRO A 249 -20.99 -0.67 -3.01
CA PRO A 249 -22.00 0.38 -2.83
C PRO A 249 -23.36 -0.15 -2.37
N LYS A 250 -23.67 -1.42 -2.65
CA LYS A 250 -24.88 -2.12 -2.17
C LYS A 250 -24.71 -2.72 -0.76
N GLY A 251 -23.58 -2.46 -0.10
CA GLY A 251 -23.33 -2.90 1.27
C GLY A 251 -24.04 -2.02 2.31
N PRO A 252 -24.03 -2.40 3.61
CA PRO A 252 -24.55 -1.57 4.69
C PRO A 252 -23.84 -0.20 4.73
N LYS A 253 -24.42 0.81 5.41
CA LYS A 253 -23.99 2.23 5.40
C LYS A 253 -22.46 2.45 5.55
N ASN A 254 -21.79 1.56 6.30
CA ASN A 254 -20.34 1.59 6.54
C ASN A 254 -19.53 0.64 5.63
N SER A 255 -20.02 0.30 4.44
CA SER A 255 -19.32 -0.55 3.46
C SER A 255 -18.23 0.21 2.72
N ASN A 256 -17.26 -0.52 2.14
CA ASN A 256 -16.22 0.11 1.31
C ASN A 256 -16.80 0.36 -0.08
N LYS A 257 -17.24 1.60 -0.35
CA LYS A 257 -17.84 2.01 -1.63
C LYS A 257 -16.83 2.07 -2.78
N MET A 258 -15.54 2.14 -2.47
CA MET A 258 -14.47 2.31 -3.46
C MET A 258 -14.04 0.99 -4.13
N VAL A 259 -14.67 -0.13 -3.80
CA VAL A 259 -14.33 -1.44 -4.36
C VAL A 259 -14.92 -1.57 -5.77
N VAL A 260 -14.07 -1.84 -6.75
CA VAL A 260 -14.47 -2.17 -8.13
C VAL A 260 -14.68 -3.67 -8.25
N ARG A 261 -13.69 -4.46 -7.80
CA ARG A 261 -13.74 -5.92 -7.80
C ARG A 261 -13.39 -6.45 -6.43
N GLU A 262 -14.25 -7.29 -5.88
CA GLU A 262 -14.01 -7.93 -4.59
C GLU A 262 -12.77 -8.82 -4.62
N ARG A 263 -12.18 -9.07 -3.44
CA ARG A 263 -11.13 -10.09 -3.30
C ARG A 263 -11.66 -11.49 -3.69
N PRO A 264 -10.84 -12.31 -4.38
CA PRO A 264 -11.23 -13.68 -4.71
C PRO A 264 -11.45 -14.52 -3.45
N ARG A 265 -12.45 -15.42 -3.48
CA ARG A 265 -12.79 -16.29 -2.33
C ARG A 265 -13.00 -17.74 -2.75
N GLY A 266 -12.76 -18.66 -1.81
CA GLY A 266 -13.08 -20.08 -1.99
C GLY A 266 -12.36 -20.67 -3.21
N LYS A 267 -13.14 -21.16 -4.18
CA LYS A 267 -12.63 -21.75 -5.43
C LYS A 267 -11.82 -20.75 -6.26
N GLU A 268 -12.25 -19.49 -6.37
CA GLU A 268 -11.57 -18.43 -7.14
C GLU A 268 -10.17 -18.10 -6.61
N LYS A 269 -9.92 -18.37 -5.32
CA LYS A 269 -8.60 -18.18 -4.70
C LYS A 269 -7.66 -19.37 -4.99
N ARG A 270 -8.21 -20.54 -5.29
CA ARG A 270 -7.42 -21.75 -5.60
C ARG A 270 -7.04 -21.84 -7.07
N SER A 271 -7.79 -21.17 -7.95
CA SER A 271 -7.57 -21.15 -9.40
C SER A 271 -6.61 -20.06 -9.89
N ASN A 272 -6.25 -19.10 -9.04
CA ASN A 272 -5.31 -18.00 -9.31
C ASN A 272 -4.04 -18.17 -8.48
#